data_AF-A0A5B0LK28-F1
#
_entry.id   AF-A0A5B0LK28-F1
#
_cell.length_a   1.000
_cell.length_b   1.000
_cell.length_c   1.000
_cell.angle_alpha   90.00
_cell.angle_beta   90.00
_cell.angle_gamma   90.00
#
_symmetry.space_group_name_H-M   'P 1'
#
loop_
_entity.id
_entity.type
_entity.pdbx_description
1 polymer ?
#
loop_
_entity_poly.entity_id
_entity_poly.type
_entity_poly.pdbx_seq_one_letter_code
_entity_poly.pdbx_strand_id
1 'polypeptide(L)'
;MSTTTQQPWQSQADAGVKLVGDSLTVDREAGYVPLHKWMSNIDIGPLLANWYNTPVVFVSTTGSMTYLPTTKCPGNQPTWPIFLGFINGNHWILLHLKRGLIPYPPV
;
A
#
# COMPACT_ATOMS: atom_id res chain seq x y z
N MET A 1 19.97 -30.73 27.24
CA MET A 1 20.11 -29.68 26.22
C MET A 1 19.09 -29.98 25.13
N SER A 2 17.95 -29.28 25.10
CA SER A 2 16.96 -29.49 24.04
C SER A 2 17.39 -28.71 22.81
N THR A 3 17.76 -29.41 21.76
CA THR A 3 17.86 -28.87 20.41
C THR A 3 16.44 -28.60 19.90
N THR A 4 16.02 -27.34 19.93
CA THR A 4 14.80 -26.91 19.23
C THR A 4 15.06 -27.01 17.73
N THR A 5 14.61 -28.08 17.11
CA THR A 5 14.58 -28.22 15.65
C THR A 5 13.52 -27.26 15.11
N GLN A 6 13.95 -26.12 14.55
CA GLN A 6 13.04 -25.23 13.81
C GLN A 6 12.47 -25.98 12.60
N GLN A 7 11.17 -25.84 12.40
CA GLN A 7 10.47 -26.52 11.32
C GLN A 7 10.81 -25.87 9.97
N PRO A 8 10.93 -26.63 8.87
CA PRO A 8 11.40 -26.13 7.57
C PRO A 8 10.57 -24.96 6.99
N TRP A 9 9.29 -24.87 7.35
CA TRP A 9 8.41 -23.77 6.92
C TRP A 9 8.65 -22.48 7.69
N GLN A 10 9.21 -22.54 8.91
CA GLN A 10 9.57 -21.36 9.71
C GLN A 10 10.79 -20.66 9.10
N SER A 11 11.81 -21.41 8.69
CA SER A 11 13.00 -20.83 8.04
C SER A 11 12.67 -20.20 6.67
N GLN A 12 11.70 -20.75 5.94
CA GLN A 12 11.20 -20.14 4.69
C GLN A 12 10.38 -18.87 4.96
N ALA A 13 9.53 -18.87 5.98
CA ALA A 13 8.80 -17.67 6.38
C ALA A 13 9.74 -16.56 6.85
N ASP A 14 10.74 -16.90 7.67
CA ASP A 14 11.76 -15.97 8.18
C ASP A 14 12.62 -15.39 7.04
N ALA A 15 12.98 -16.22 6.04
CA ALA A 15 13.68 -15.78 4.85
C ALA A 15 12.81 -14.82 4.00
N GLY A 16 11.52 -15.10 3.86
CA GLY A 16 10.56 -14.22 3.17
C GLY A 16 10.42 -12.88 3.86
N VAL A 17 10.27 -12.85 5.18
CA VAL A 17 10.19 -11.61 5.97
C VAL A 17 11.48 -10.81 5.84
N LYS A 18 12.65 -11.45 5.88
CA LYS A 18 13.93 -10.78 5.69
C LYS A 18 14.06 -10.16 4.30
N LEU A 19 13.66 -10.88 3.24
CA LEU A 19 13.68 -10.37 1.87
C LEU A 19 12.76 -9.14 1.70
N VAL A 20 11.58 -9.16 2.30
CA VAL A 20 10.66 -8.01 2.32
C VAL A 20 11.27 -6.84 3.12
N GLY A 21 11.85 -7.11 4.30
CA GLY A 21 12.53 -6.07 5.09
C GLY A 21 13.69 -5.43 4.33
N ASP A 22 14.51 -6.24 3.65
CA ASP A 22 15.62 -5.78 2.83
C ASP A 22 15.11 -4.99 1.60
N SER A 23 13.98 -5.36 0.99
CA SER A 23 13.42 -4.61 -0.15
C SER A 23 12.81 -3.27 0.26
N LEU A 24 12.26 -3.16 1.47
CA LEU A 24 11.66 -1.93 2.00
C LEU A 24 12.68 -0.98 2.65
N THR A 25 13.86 -1.49 3.01
CA THR A 25 14.90 -0.67 3.62
C THR A 25 15.55 0.25 2.58
N VAL A 26 15.52 1.55 2.87
CA VAL A 26 16.16 2.62 2.09
C VAL A 26 17.09 3.38 3.04
N ASP A 27 18.30 3.65 2.58
CA ASP A 27 19.25 4.47 3.34
C ASP A 27 18.72 5.91 3.45
N ARG A 28 18.67 6.42 4.67
CA ARG A 28 18.12 7.74 4.99
C ARG A 28 18.96 8.88 4.41
N GLU A 29 20.25 8.66 4.23
CA GLU A 29 21.19 9.65 3.68
C GLU A 29 21.36 9.50 2.15
N ALA A 30 20.65 8.56 1.53
CA ALA A 30 20.71 8.38 0.09
C ALA A 30 20.05 9.55 -0.65
N GLY A 31 20.81 10.24 -1.50
CA GLY A 31 20.28 11.26 -2.41
C GLY A 31 19.42 10.70 -3.55
N TYR A 32 19.33 9.38 -3.70
CA TYR A 32 18.55 8.70 -4.74
C TYR A 32 18.06 7.34 -4.26
N VAL A 33 16.79 7.04 -4.53
CA VAL A 33 16.15 5.75 -4.24
C VAL A 33 15.81 5.08 -5.57
N PRO A 34 16.34 3.88 -5.87
CA PRO A 34 16.07 3.22 -7.13
C PRO A 34 14.61 2.75 -7.22
N LEU A 35 14.04 2.73 -8.43
CA LEU A 35 12.62 2.44 -8.67
C LEU A 35 12.13 1.12 -8.03
N HIS A 36 12.95 0.08 -7.99
CA HIS A 36 12.58 -1.22 -7.38
C HIS A 36 12.45 -1.18 -5.85
N LYS A 37 12.86 -0.07 -5.21
CA LYS A 37 12.68 0.21 -3.78
C LYS A 37 11.47 1.11 -3.52
N TRP A 38 10.81 1.59 -4.57
CA TRP A 38 9.60 2.40 -4.42
C TRP A 38 8.44 1.49 -4.09
N MET A 39 7.60 1.92 -3.15
CA MET A 39 6.41 1.15 -2.79
C MET A 39 5.43 1.09 -3.95
N SER A 40 4.90 -0.12 -4.22
CA SER A 40 3.79 -0.30 -5.15
C SER A 40 2.47 0.17 -4.51
N ASN A 41 1.42 0.30 -5.33
CA ASN A 41 0.07 0.53 -4.82
C ASN A 41 -0.45 -0.61 -3.93
N ILE A 42 -0.01 -1.85 -4.17
CA ILE A 42 -0.37 -3.01 -3.35
C ILE A 42 0.21 -2.87 -1.93
N ASP A 43 1.45 -2.40 -1.82
CA ASP A 43 2.12 -2.25 -0.54
C ASP A 43 1.57 -1.05 0.25
N ILE A 44 1.42 0.09 -0.42
CA ILE A 44 1.07 1.36 0.25
C ILE A 44 -0.44 1.55 0.45
N GLY A 45 -1.29 0.92 -0.35
CA GLY A 45 -2.74 1.10 -0.30
C GLY A 45 -3.39 0.75 1.04
N PRO A 46 -3.18 -0.46 1.58
CA PRO A 46 -3.69 -0.84 2.89
C PRO A 46 -3.12 0.04 4.02
N LEU A 47 -1.85 0.43 3.92
CA LEU A 47 -1.21 1.32 4.90
C LEU A 47 -1.89 2.69 4.95
N LEU A 48 -2.08 3.32 3.79
CA LEU A 48 -2.73 4.63 3.70
C LEU A 48 -4.19 4.57 4.18
N ALA A 49 -4.93 3.54 3.75
CA ALA A 49 -6.33 3.38 4.13
C ALA A 49 -6.49 3.27 5.65
N ASN A 50 -5.65 2.47 6.30
CA ASN A 50 -5.64 2.29 7.76
C ASN A 50 -5.12 3.51 8.51
N TRP A 51 -4.07 4.16 8.00
CA TRP A 51 -3.48 5.34 8.64
C TRP A 51 -4.49 6.48 8.71
N TYR A 52 -5.08 6.83 7.55
CA TYR A 52 -6.05 7.93 7.42
C TYR A 52 -7.49 7.54 7.76
N ASN A 53 -7.77 6.25 8.00
CA ASN A 53 -9.11 5.73 8.25
C ASN A 53 -10.14 6.13 7.18
N THR A 54 -9.74 6.07 5.91
CA THR A 54 -10.57 6.43 4.76
C THR A 54 -10.25 5.52 3.57
N PRO A 55 -11.20 5.22 2.67
CA PRO A 55 -10.88 4.48 1.46
C PRO A 55 -9.79 5.16 0.63
N VAL A 56 -8.88 4.37 0.06
CA VAL A 56 -7.87 4.84 -0.89
C VAL A 56 -8.11 4.18 -2.22
N VAL A 57 -8.28 4.99 -3.27
CA VAL A 57 -8.55 4.53 -4.63
C VAL A 57 -7.37 4.89 -5.52
N PHE A 58 -6.73 3.86 -6.06
CA PHE A 58 -5.73 4.02 -7.10
C PHE A 58 -6.39 3.94 -8.46
N VAL A 59 -6.17 4.96 -9.28
CA VAL A 59 -6.66 5.03 -10.65
C VAL A 59 -5.47 4.88 -11.60
N SER A 60 -5.55 3.91 -12.51
CA SER A 60 -4.57 3.74 -13.59
C SER A 60 -5.25 3.33 -14.88
N THR A 61 -4.55 3.48 -16.00
CA THR A 61 -5.04 3.07 -17.32
C THR A 61 -5.17 1.55 -17.48
N THR A 62 -4.47 0.76 -16.66
CA THR A 62 -4.46 -0.71 -16.71
C THR A 62 -5.42 -1.34 -15.70
N GLY A 63 -6.03 -0.55 -14.81
CA GLY A 63 -6.92 -1.03 -13.77
C GLY A 63 -6.93 -0.14 -12.55
N SER A 64 -8.05 -0.11 -11.82
CA SER A 64 -8.16 0.64 -10.57
C SER A 64 -8.23 -0.32 -9.38
N MET A 65 -7.69 0.09 -8.23
CA MET A 65 -7.76 -0.68 -6.99
C MET A 65 -8.27 0.20 -5.86
N THR A 66 -9.15 -0.36 -5.01
CA THR A 66 -9.68 0.32 -3.83
C THR A 66 -9.28 -0.44 -2.59
N TYR A 67 -8.71 0.27 -1.62
CA TYR A 67 -8.33 -0.26 -0.32
C TYR A 67 -9.22 0.35 0.75
N LEU A 68 -9.83 -0.49 1.56
CA LEU A 68 -10.68 -0.09 2.66
C LEU A 68 -9.88 -0.14 3.98
N PRO A 69 -10.14 0.77 4.92
CA PRO A 69 -9.60 0.66 6.27
C PRO A 69 -10.13 -0.62 6.92
N THR A 70 -9.22 -1.41 7.50
CA THR A 70 -9.51 -2.67 8.20
C THR A 70 -9.16 -2.61 9.69
N THR A 71 -8.29 -1.68 10.11
CA THR A 71 -7.79 -1.63 11.50
C THR A 71 -8.62 -0.75 12.44
N LYS A 72 -9.52 0.08 11.90
CA LYS A 72 -10.29 1.06 12.67
C LYS A 72 -11.75 1.01 12.22
N CYS A 73 -12.67 1.23 13.16
CA CYS A 73 -14.07 1.38 12.82
C CYS A 73 -14.28 2.62 11.93
N PRO A 74 -15.23 2.58 10.99
CA PRO A 74 -15.66 3.77 10.26
C PRO A 74 -16.07 4.86 11.26
N GLY A 75 -15.62 6.09 11.03
CA GLY A 75 -16.07 7.23 11.82
C GLY A 75 -17.54 7.54 11.57
N ASN A 76 -18.14 8.35 12.46
CA ASN A 76 -19.56 8.73 12.35
C ASN A 76 -19.83 9.72 11.19
N GLN A 77 -18.79 10.26 10.56
CA GLN A 77 -18.91 11.18 9.42
C GLN A 77 -18.45 10.49 8.14
N PRO A 78 -19.15 10.72 7.01
CA PRO A 78 -18.69 10.26 5.71
C PRO A 78 -17.30 10.82 5.42
N THR A 79 -16.32 9.94 5.23
CA THR A 79 -14.98 10.32 4.81
C THR A 79 -14.89 10.31 3.29
N TRP A 80 -14.26 11.34 2.73
CA TRP A 80 -13.94 11.38 1.32
C TRP A 80 -12.78 10.42 1.02
N PRO A 81 -12.88 9.56 0.00
CA PRO A 81 -11.76 8.72 -0.40
C PRO A 81 -10.57 9.56 -0.87
N ILE A 82 -9.37 9.04 -0.66
CA ILE A 82 -8.15 9.58 -1.25
C ILE A 82 -7.98 8.94 -2.62
N PHE A 83 -7.88 9.75 -3.67
CA PHE A 83 -7.66 9.28 -5.03
C PHE A 83 -6.22 9.52 -5.45
N LEU A 84 -5.51 8.46 -5.83
CA LEU A 84 -4.14 8.51 -6.32
C LEU A 84 -4.06 8.05 -7.76
N GLY A 85 -3.41 8.84 -8.61
CA GLY A 85 -3.10 8.48 -9.99
C GLY A 85 -1.66 8.02 -10.13
N PHE A 86 -1.42 6.96 -10.89
CA PHE A 86 -0.06 6.60 -11.32
C PHE A 86 0.19 7.13 -12.72
N ILE A 87 1.21 7.96 -12.88
CA ILE A 87 1.59 8.54 -14.18
C ILE A 87 3.03 8.17 -14.51
N ASN A 88 3.31 8.02 -15.82
CA ASN A 88 4.64 7.80 -16.38
C ASN A 88 5.43 6.59 -15.83
N GLY A 89 4.77 5.66 -15.15
CA GLY A 89 5.42 4.47 -14.59
C GLY A 89 6.30 4.75 -13.36
N ASN A 90 6.30 5.99 -12.85
CA ASN A 90 7.21 6.39 -11.78
C ASN A 90 6.72 7.58 -10.94
N HIS A 91 5.45 7.99 -10.99
CA HIS A 91 5.01 9.12 -10.19
C HIS A 91 3.57 8.96 -9.71
N TRP A 92 3.36 9.25 -8.43
CA TRP A 92 2.04 9.27 -7.79
C TRP A 92 1.55 10.69 -7.66
N ILE A 93 0.32 10.94 -8.09
CA ILE A 93 -0.33 12.24 -7.96
C ILE A 93 -1.64 12.13 -7.18
N LEU A 94 -1.94 13.14 -6.37
CA LEU A 94 -3.26 13.28 -5.76
C LEU A 94 -4.26 13.76 -6.82
N LEU A 95 -5.36 13.03 -6.99
CA LEU A 95 -6.41 13.38 -7.94
C LEU A 95 -7.52 14.15 -7.24
N HIS A 96 -7.80 15.35 -7.74
CA HIS A 96 -8.95 16.15 -7.33
C HIS A 96 -10.13 15.85 -8.26
N LEU A 97 -10.99 14.93 -7.85
CA LEU A 97 -12.16 14.56 -8.63
C LEU A 97 -13.30 15.57 -8.46
N LYS A 98 -14.00 15.87 -9.56
CA LYS A 98 -15.23 16.64 -9.51
C LYS A 98 -16.36 15.76 -8.96
N ARG A 99 -17.17 16.33 -8.07
CA ARG A 99 -18.35 15.67 -7.51
C ARG A 99 -19.29 15.22 -8.65
N GLY A 100 -19.74 13.97 -8.63
CA GLY A 100 -20.66 13.40 -9.63
C GLY A 100 -20.01 12.64 -10.80
N LEU A 101 -18.67 12.66 -10.92
CA LEU A 101 -17.91 11.93 -11.96
C LEU A 101 -17.13 10.73 -11.39
N ILE A 102 -17.44 10.32 -10.16
CA ILE A 102 -16.63 9.34 -9.44
C ILE A 102 -17.18 7.96 -9.75
N PRO A 103 -16.38 7.06 -10.36
CA PRO A 103 -16.75 5.67 -10.50
C PRO A 103 -16.63 5.04 -9.11
N TYR A 104 -17.69 5.08 -8.31
CA TYR A 104 -17.83 4.09 -7.26
C TYR A 104 -18.03 2.74 -7.95
N PRO A 105 -17.23 1.69 -7.68
CA PRO A 105 -17.67 0.35 -7.98
C PRO A 105 -19.01 0.13 -7.24
N PRO A 106 -20.05 -0.43 -7.89
CA PRO A 106 -21.30 -0.74 -7.21
C PRO A 106 -21.00 -1.66 -6.02
N VAL A 107 -21.53 -1.28 -4.86
CA VAL A 107 -21.52 -2.10 -3.64
C VAL A 107 -22.44 -3.31 -3.81
#